data_AF-A0A6P0VDU1-F1
#
_entry.id   AF-A0A6P0VDU1-F1
#
_cell.length_a   1.000
_cell.length_b   1.000
_cell.length_c   1.000
_cell.angle_alpha   90.00
_cell.angle_beta   90.00
_cell.angle_gamma   90.00
#
_symmetry.space_group_name_H-M   'P 1'
#
loop_
_entity.id
_entity.type
_entity.pdbx_description
1 polymer ?
#
loop_
_entity_poly.entity_id
_entity_poly.type
_entity_poly.pdbx_seq_one_letter_code
_entity_poly.pdbx_strand_id
1 'polypeptide(L)'
;MDTVRILNLDIDNFFQGELLEKLDQGIVFTPNVDHLINLQIDEDFRKIYDQADYKVCDSQIIFYIAKYLLKTPIKQRIAGSDFFPAFYEHHKNNEDIKIFLLGAAEGVADKAKENINAKLDREIVTDTYSPIFGFEKSEEECAKIIDIVNNSEATVLAVGLGAPKQEKFICKYKDKFTKIKVFLAIGATIDFEANQVSRCPEWLSKLGFEWLYRLACDPRRLWKRYFKDLAFFGLVLKQKYNLYIEPFSDLYRYIIKRSEGPQIIPQGKTAVIQMPERLTVIEAVAFKEDCQALLQETSTLEKIVCDFSQTNFIDSSGVGALVSNLKQARAKEVELSLNGVTPPVMAVLELTGLDKVLAIDSSLQFTKSDLEEQLPTTHPSVRSWVKRWIDILGAIVGLLITAILYLPIAIAIKLNDNGPIFYPSIRCGWLGREFKTWKFRTMVVNAQELEGPNKDLGKGVFTHPDDPKITQVGRFLRKTGLDELPQFWNVLKGEMSLVGTRPPTPYEIANYEVSEWRRLNVKPGITGEWKIVDDRSQIKDFENIVKLDLDYQKDWGLLYDLRLIIRTIQIVFERLFAFPNKEETLENEH
;
A
#
# COMPACT_ATOMS: atom_id res chain seq x y z
N MET A 1 -36.17 7.04 -11.99
CA MET A 1 -36.42 6.01 -10.97
C MET A 1 -36.16 6.64 -9.61
N ASP A 2 -36.91 6.25 -8.58
CA ASP A 2 -36.68 6.73 -7.21
C ASP A 2 -35.43 6.01 -6.68
N THR A 3 -34.36 6.74 -6.38
CA THR A 3 -33.09 6.18 -5.88
C THR A 3 -32.70 6.84 -4.57
N VAL A 4 -31.98 6.10 -3.73
CA VAL A 4 -31.41 6.57 -2.47
C VAL A 4 -29.89 6.55 -2.58
N ARG A 5 -29.29 7.75 -2.53
CA ARG A 5 -27.83 7.91 -2.56
C ARG A 5 -27.21 7.57 -1.20
N ILE A 6 -26.34 6.57 -1.18
CA ILE A 6 -25.54 6.22 0.00
C ILE A 6 -24.07 6.20 -0.41
N LEU A 7 -23.28 7.07 0.21
CA LEU A 7 -21.91 7.38 -0.19
C LEU A 7 -21.84 7.71 -1.68
N ASN A 8 -21.05 6.95 -2.45
CA ASN A 8 -20.86 7.11 -3.88
C ASN A 8 -21.73 6.17 -4.73
N LEU A 9 -22.78 5.58 -4.17
CA LEU A 9 -23.68 4.67 -4.89
C LEU A 9 -25.15 5.11 -4.80
N ASP A 10 -25.85 5.07 -5.93
CA ASP A 10 -27.30 5.18 -5.99
C ASP A 10 -27.93 3.80 -5.91
N ILE A 11 -28.74 3.60 -4.87
CA ILE A 11 -29.50 2.37 -4.63
C ILE A 11 -30.93 2.56 -5.10
N ASP A 12 -31.44 1.65 -5.92
CA ASP A 12 -32.79 1.70 -6.43
C ASP A 12 -33.82 1.42 -5.32
N ASN A 13 -34.83 2.29 -5.24
CA ASN A 13 -35.83 2.28 -4.18
C ASN A 13 -37.12 1.55 -4.60
N PHE A 14 -37.04 0.22 -4.69
CA PHE A 14 -38.14 -0.65 -5.09
C PHE A 14 -38.67 -1.50 -3.94
N PHE A 15 -39.95 -1.89 -4.03
CA PHE A 15 -40.41 -3.11 -3.40
C PHE A 15 -39.98 -4.33 -4.24
N GLN A 16 -39.79 -5.47 -3.59
CA GLN A 16 -39.34 -6.69 -4.26
C GLN A 16 -40.27 -7.11 -5.41
N GLY A 17 -41.59 -7.00 -5.22
CA GLY A 17 -42.56 -7.30 -6.28
C GLY A 17 -42.43 -6.37 -7.49
N GLU A 18 -42.18 -5.08 -7.27
CA GLU A 18 -41.98 -4.11 -8.36
C GLU A 18 -40.72 -4.43 -9.19
N LEU A 19 -39.65 -4.93 -8.55
CA LEU A 19 -38.45 -5.34 -9.26
C LEU A 19 -38.71 -6.61 -10.08
N LEU A 20 -39.42 -7.59 -9.53
CA LEU A 20 -39.78 -8.83 -10.23
C LEU A 20 -40.61 -8.55 -11.49
N GLU A 21 -41.59 -7.67 -11.39
CA GLU A 21 -42.45 -7.29 -12.54
C GLU A 21 -41.70 -6.52 -13.63
N LYS A 22 -40.60 -5.84 -13.30
CA LYS A 22 -39.81 -5.02 -14.24
C LYS A 22 -38.60 -5.75 -14.82
N LEU A 23 -38.16 -6.83 -14.19
CA LEU A 23 -36.91 -7.51 -14.54
C LEU A 23 -37.13 -8.46 -15.73
N ASP A 24 -37.26 -7.88 -16.92
CA ASP A 24 -37.32 -8.64 -18.18
C ASP A 24 -35.91 -8.88 -18.76
N GLN A 25 -35.01 -7.91 -18.58
CA GLN A 25 -33.61 -7.94 -19.00
C GLN A 25 -32.76 -7.02 -18.13
N GLY A 26 -31.46 -7.29 -18.05
CA GLY A 26 -30.48 -6.44 -17.38
C GLY A 26 -29.68 -7.13 -16.27
N ILE A 27 -28.87 -6.34 -15.58
CA ILE A 27 -27.93 -6.77 -14.55
C ILE A 27 -28.43 -6.32 -13.17
N VAL A 28 -28.56 -7.27 -12.25
CA VAL A 28 -28.97 -7.02 -10.87
C VAL A 28 -27.82 -7.24 -9.91
N PHE A 29 -27.41 -6.18 -9.22
CA PHE A 29 -26.45 -6.21 -8.12
C PHE A 29 -27.13 -5.94 -6.77
N THR A 30 -26.63 -6.60 -5.74
CA THR A 30 -27.18 -6.59 -4.37
C THR A 30 -26.15 -6.04 -3.38
N PRO A 31 -25.79 -4.74 -3.45
CA PRO A 31 -24.75 -4.16 -2.62
C PRO A 31 -25.04 -4.30 -1.12
N ASN A 32 -24.00 -4.71 -0.38
CA ASN A 32 -23.95 -4.67 1.08
C ASN A 32 -22.82 -3.73 1.56
N VAL A 33 -22.58 -3.67 2.88
CA VAL A 33 -21.61 -2.74 3.49
C VAL A 33 -20.21 -2.87 2.89
N ASP A 34 -19.72 -4.10 2.70
CA ASP A 34 -18.40 -4.36 2.11
C ASP A 34 -18.31 -3.86 0.67
N HIS A 35 -19.39 -3.97 -0.11
CA HIS A 35 -19.44 -3.40 -1.45
C HIS A 35 -19.28 -1.88 -1.40
N LEU A 36 -20.06 -1.20 -0.53
CA LEU A 36 -19.96 0.26 -0.37
C LEU A 36 -18.56 0.71 0.04
N ILE A 37 -17.83 -0.09 0.83
CA ILE A 37 -16.42 0.18 1.17
C ILE A 37 -15.49 -0.06 -0.01
N ASN A 38 -15.65 -1.17 -0.73
CA ASN A 38 -14.83 -1.48 -1.91
C ASN A 38 -14.99 -0.42 -3.00
N LEU A 39 -16.20 0.13 -3.17
CA LEU A 39 -16.49 1.24 -4.08
C LEU A 39 -15.75 2.54 -3.74
N GLN A 40 -15.22 2.69 -2.52
CA GLN A 40 -14.41 3.85 -2.14
C GLN A 40 -12.94 3.72 -2.57
N ILE A 41 -12.48 2.50 -2.85
CA ILE A 41 -11.05 2.15 -2.95
C ILE A 41 -10.72 1.65 -4.36
N ASP A 42 -11.64 0.93 -5.01
CA ASP A 42 -11.48 0.31 -6.33
C ASP A 42 -12.30 1.08 -7.37
N GLU A 43 -11.64 1.92 -8.19
CA GLU A 43 -12.28 2.71 -9.24
C GLU A 43 -12.91 1.82 -10.33
N ASP A 44 -12.28 0.70 -10.66
CA ASP A 44 -12.81 -0.23 -11.66
C ASP A 44 -14.09 -0.88 -11.15
N PHE A 45 -14.11 -1.28 -9.88
CA PHE A 45 -15.33 -1.79 -9.24
C PHE A 45 -16.44 -0.74 -9.18
N ARG A 46 -16.08 0.53 -8.98
CA ARG A 46 -17.02 1.65 -9.04
C ARG A 46 -17.64 1.83 -10.43
N LYS A 47 -16.83 1.77 -11.49
CA LYS A 47 -17.29 1.84 -12.89
C LYS A 47 -18.16 0.64 -13.26
N ILE A 48 -17.89 -0.54 -12.69
CA ILE A 48 -18.72 -1.75 -12.89
C ILE A 48 -20.14 -1.55 -12.34
N TYR A 49 -20.26 -0.91 -11.18
CA TYR A 49 -21.57 -0.62 -10.59
C TYR A 49 -22.40 0.40 -11.41
N ASP A 50 -21.76 1.27 -12.20
CA ASP A 50 -22.47 2.16 -13.13
C ASP A 50 -23.12 1.40 -14.30
N GLN A 51 -22.61 0.21 -14.63
CA GLN A 51 -23.15 -0.62 -15.71
C GLN A 51 -24.33 -1.50 -15.27
N ALA A 52 -24.65 -1.55 -13.97
CA ALA A 52 -25.75 -2.35 -13.46
C ALA A 52 -27.08 -1.62 -13.64
N ASP A 53 -28.06 -2.31 -14.24
CA ASP A 53 -29.41 -1.78 -14.46
C ASP A 53 -30.20 -1.65 -13.16
N TYR A 54 -29.99 -2.59 -12.23
CA TYR A 54 -30.67 -2.62 -10.93
C TYR A 54 -29.66 -2.83 -9.79
N LYS A 55 -29.71 -1.94 -8.80
CA LYS A 55 -28.85 -1.92 -7.60
C LYS A 55 -29.73 -1.90 -6.36
N VAL A 56 -29.95 -3.06 -5.73
CA VAL A 56 -30.89 -3.17 -4.60
C VAL A 56 -30.23 -3.49 -3.26
N CYS A 57 -30.78 -2.93 -2.19
CA CYS A 57 -30.16 -3.00 -0.86
C CYS A 57 -30.26 -4.39 -0.23
N ASP A 58 -29.12 -5.09 -0.10
CA ASP A 58 -29.03 -6.38 0.59
C ASP A 58 -28.92 -6.24 2.12
N SER A 59 -28.26 -5.16 2.59
CA SER A 59 -27.88 -5.06 4.00
C SER A 59 -28.94 -4.40 4.90
N GLN A 60 -29.24 -5.05 6.03
CA GLN A 60 -30.05 -4.47 7.10
C GLN A 60 -29.43 -3.20 7.70
N ILE A 61 -28.10 -3.14 7.78
CA ILE A 61 -27.37 -1.99 8.32
C ILE A 61 -27.57 -0.77 7.41
N ILE A 62 -27.42 -0.96 6.10
CA ILE A 62 -27.65 0.09 5.10
C ILE A 62 -29.10 0.58 5.19
N PHE A 63 -30.07 -0.35 5.24
CA PHE A 63 -31.49 -0.02 5.39
C PHE A 63 -31.77 0.85 6.63
N TYR A 64 -31.23 0.50 7.79
CA TYR A 64 -31.41 1.27 9.02
C TYR A 64 -30.70 2.62 8.99
N ILE A 65 -29.49 2.70 8.43
CA ILE A 65 -28.78 3.96 8.26
C ILE A 65 -29.54 4.91 7.35
N ALA A 66 -30.02 4.41 6.21
CA ALA A 66 -30.82 5.18 5.26
C ALA A 66 -32.07 5.75 5.95
N LYS A 67 -32.82 4.90 6.67
CA LYS A 67 -34.05 5.27 7.37
C LYS A 67 -33.84 6.23 8.54
N TYR A 68 -32.93 5.89 9.46
CA TYR A 68 -32.83 6.57 10.75
C TYR A 68 -31.76 7.66 10.79
N LEU A 69 -30.62 7.44 10.15
CA LEU A 69 -29.45 8.32 10.24
C LEU A 69 -29.42 9.38 9.14
N LEU A 70 -29.60 8.96 7.87
CA LEU A 70 -29.57 9.84 6.69
C LEU A 70 -30.94 10.45 6.34
N LYS A 71 -32.03 9.90 6.89
CA LYS A 71 -33.42 10.35 6.64
C LYS A 71 -33.87 10.22 5.18
N THR A 72 -33.29 9.26 4.45
CA THR A 72 -33.61 8.89 3.07
C THR A 72 -34.02 7.41 3.04
N PRO A 73 -35.25 7.06 3.46
CA PRO A 73 -35.62 5.67 3.70
C PRO A 73 -35.67 4.85 2.40
N ILE A 74 -35.01 3.68 2.44
CA ILE A 74 -35.21 2.62 1.45
C ILE A 74 -36.53 1.91 1.77
N LYS A 75 -37.35 1.61 0.75
CA LYS A 75 -38.68 0.99 0.87
C LYS A 75 -38.59 -0.42 1.46
N GLN A 76 -37.69 -1.23 0.92
CA GLN A 76 -37.53 -2.63 1.31
C GLN A 76 -36.06 -3.08 1.18
N ARG A 77 -35.61 -3.92 2.13
CA ARG A 77 -34.37 -4.69 1.99
C ARG A 77 -34.63 -5.86 1.04
N ILE A 78 -33.87 -5.95 -0.04
CA ILE A 78 -33.96 -7.02 -1.04
C ILE A 78 -32.61 -7.73 -1.04
N ALA A 79 -32.50 -8.78 -0.23
CA ALA A 79 -31.28 -9.57 -0.14
C ALA A 79 -31.17 -10.56 -1.31
N GLY A 80 -29.97 -10.84 -1.79
CA GLY A 80 -29.78 -11.79 -2.91
C GLY A 80 -30.35 -13.19 -2.58
N SER A 81 -30.23 -13.59 -1.32
CA SER A 81 -30.77 -14.85 -0.79
C SER A 81 -32.30 -14.92 -0.75
N ASP A 82 -32.97 -13.77 -0.74
CA ASP A 82 -34.44 -13.70 -0.67
C ASP A 82 -35.01 -13.40 -2.07
N PHE A 83 -34.27 -12.63 -2.87
CA PHE A 83 -34.65 -12.23 -4.22
C PHE A 83 -34.58 -13.39 -5.21
N PHE A 84 -33.50 -14.17 -5.23
CA PHE A 84 -33.35 -15.26 -6.19
C PHE A 84 -34.45 -16.33 -6.06
N PRO A 85 -34.84 -16.77 -4.83
CA PRO A 85 -36.01 -17.62 -4.65
C PRO A 85 -37.32 -17.01 -5.16
N ALA A 86 -37.58 -15.76 -4.81
CA ALA A 86 -38.77 -15.08 -5.28
C ALA A 86 -38.79 -14.90 -6.81
N PHE A 87 -37.63 -14.74 -7.43
CA PHE A 87 -37.48 -14.64 -8.88
C PHE A 87 -37.90 -15.92 -9.58
N TYR A 88 -37.32 -17.07 -9.20
CA TYR A 88 -37.71 -18.33 -9.85
C TYR A 88 -39.16 -18.73 -9.51
N GLU A 89 -39.68 -18.36 -8.33
CA GLU A 89 -41.08 -18.62 -7.96
C GLU A 89 -42.06 -17.76 -8.76
N HIS A 90 -41.74 -16.49 -8.97
CA HIS A 90 -42.52 -15.58 -9.81
C HIS A 90 -42.59 -16.08 -11.26
N HIS A 91 -41.46 -16.56 -11.78
CA HIS A 91 -41.34 -17.08 -13.15
C HIS A 91 -41.64 -18.57 -13.29
N LYS A 92 -42.22 -19.24 -12.27
CA LYS A 92 -42.46 -20.69 -12.28
C LYS A 92 -43.26 -21.18 -13.49
N ASN A 93 -44.17 -20.37 -14.02
CA ASN A 93 -45.01 -20.68 -15.18
C ASN A 93 -44.52 -20.03 -16.49
N ASN A 94 -43.41 -19.29 -16.47
CA ASN A 94 -42.88 -18.59 -17.64
C ASN A 94 -41.81 -19.46 -18.34
N GLU A 95 -42.18 -20.09 -19.46
CA GLU A 95 -41.34 -21.01 -20.23
C GLU A 95 -40.08 -20.35 -20.84
N ASP A 96 -40.10 -19.03 -21.06
CA ASP A 96 -38.96 -18.29 -21.61
C ASP A 96 -37.82 -18.09 -20.61
N ILE A 97 -38.10 -18.29 -19.32
CA ILE A 97 -37.11 -18.14 -18.26
C ILE A 97 -36.46 -19.49 -17.97
N LYS A 98 -35.18 -19.58 -18.30
CA LYS A 98 -34.31 -20.74 -18.07
C LYS A 98 -33.04 -20.26 -17.38
N ILE A 99 -32.68 -20.87 -16.26
CA ILE A 99 -31.62 -20.40 -15.36
C ILE A 99 -30.38 -21.27 -15.50
N PHE A 100 -29.23 -20.62 -15.65
CA PHE A 100 -27.90 -21.21 -15.51
C PHE A 100 -27.30 -20.84 -14.15
N LEU A 101 -26.85 -21.83 -13.38
CA LEU A 101 -26.14 -21.60 -12.11
C LEU A 101 -24.63 -21.65 -12.32
N LEU A 102 -23.94 -20.52 -12.13
CA LEU A 102 -22.48 -20.42 -12.24
C LEU A 102 -21.84 -20.15 -10.87
N GLY A 103 -21.10 -21.11 -10.33
CA GLY A 103 -20.35 -20.95 -9.08
C GLY A 103 -20.54 -22.06 -8.08
N ALA A 104 -20.36 -21.73 -6.79
CA ALA A 104 -20.27 -22.66 -5.67
C ALA A 104 -19.16 -23.73 -5.83
N ALA A 105 -19.00 -24.59 -4.81
CA ALA A 105 -18.08 -25.72 -4.90
C ALA A 105 -18.64 -26.81 -5.84
N GLU A 106 -17.76 -27.70 -6.31
CA GLU A 106 -18.12 -28.81 -7.19
C GLU A 106 -19.27 -29.65 -6.59
N GLY A 107 -20.31 -29.89 -7.39
CA GLY A 107 -21.53 -30.61 -6.99
C GLY A 107 -22.54 -29.82 -6.16
N VAL A 108 -22.20 -28.62 -5.66
CA VAL A 108 -23.15 -27.78 -4.90
C VAL A 108 -24.20 -27.17 -5.82
N ALA A 109 -23.77 -26.65 -6.98
CA ALA A 109 -24.68 -26.05 -7.95
C ALA A 109 -25.67 -27.08 -8.52
N ASP A 110 -25.22 -28.31 -8.79
CA ASP A 110 -26.08 -29.41 -9.25
C ASP A 110 -27.15 -29.76 -8.22
N LYS A 111 -26.76 -29.83 -6.94
CA LYS A 111 -27.72 -30.06 -5.85
C LYS A 111 -28.73 -28.92 -5.71
N ALA A 112 -28.31 -27.66 -5.93
CA ALA A 112 -29.23 -26.53 -5.97
C ALA A 112 -30.20 -26.63 -7.15
N LYS A 113 -29.73 -27.03 -8.34
CA LYS A 113 -30.58 -27.31 -9.51
C LYS A 113 -31.65 -28.36 -9.18
N GLU A 114 -31.28 -29.49 -8.60
CA GLU A 114 -32.21 -30.55 -8.20
C GLU A 114 -33.28 -30.04 -7.22
N ASN A 115 -32.87 -29.33 -6.17
CA ASN A 115 -33.78 -28.81 -5.15
C ASN A 115 -34.76 -27.78 -5.72
N ILE A 116 -34.29 -26.85 -6.54
CA ILE A 116 -35.12 -25.79 -7.14
C ILE A 116 -36.14 -26.41 -8.11
N ASN A 117 -35.70 -27.29 -9.00
CA ASN A 117 -36.58 -27.90 -9.99
C ASN A 117 -37.62 -28.82 -9.33
N ALA A 118 -37.24 -29.59 -8.31
CA ALA A 118 -38.16 -30.40 -7.53
C ALA A 118 -39.19 -29.55 -6.76
N LYS A 119 -38.76 -28.39 -6.22
CA LYS A 119 -39.65 -27.47 -5.51
C LYS A 119 -40.72 -26.85 -6.42
N LEU A 120 -40.38 -26.57 -7.68
CA LEU A 120 -41.28 -25.94 -8.63
C LEU A 120 -42.08 -26.92 -9.50
N ASP A 121 -41.74 -28.21 -9.44
CA ASP A 121 -42.23 -29.23 -10.39
C ASP A 121 -42.00 -28.81 -11.84
N ARG A 122 -40.81 -28.25 -12.12
CA ARG A 122 -40.40 -27.73 -13.42
C ARG A 122 -38.89 -27.69 -13.57
N GLU A 123 -38.39 -28.06 -14.73
CA GLU A 123 -36.99 -27.82 -15.11
C GLU A 123 -36.77 -26.34 -15.49
N ILE A 124 -36.70 -25.46 -14.49
CA ILE A 124 -36.39 -24.05 -14.70
C ILE A 124 -34.88 -23.80 -14.72
N VAL A 125 -34.12 -24.52 -13.89
CA VAL A 125 -32.65 -24.51 -13.90
C VAL A 125 -32.18 -25.58 -14.86
N THR A 126 -31.65 -25.18 -16.02
CA THR A 126 -31.29 -26.11 -17.10
C THR A 126 -29.89 -26.67 -16.93
N ASP A 127 -28.95 -25.85 -16.47
CA ASP A 127 -27.52 -26.19 -16.48
C ASP A 127 -26.80 -25.54 -15.31
N THR A 128 -25.67 -26.13 -14.91
CA THR A 128 -24.81 -25.61 -13.86
C THR A 128 -23.34 -25.73 -14.25
N TYR A 129 -22.50 -24.88 -13.66
CA TYR A 129 -21.05 -25.01 -13.77
C TYR A 129 -20.34 -24.42 -12.56
N SER A 130 -19.38 -25.17 -12.01
CA SER A 130 -18.52 -24.72 -10.91
C SER A 130 -17.09 -24.55 -11.44
N PRO A 131 -16.59 -23.32 -11.63
CA PRO A 131 -15.27 -23.08 -12.18
C PRO A 131 -14.16 -23.40 -11.17
N ILE A 132 -12.97 -23.72 -11.68
CA ILE A 132 -11.79 -23.95 -10.84
C ILE A 132 -11.37 -22.68 -10.08
N PHE A 133 -10.69 -22.87 -8.94
CA PHE A 133 -10.24 -21.73 -8.15
C PHE A 133 -9.23 -20.87 -8.94
N GLY A 134 -9.49 -19.56 -9.01
CA GLY A 134 -8.63 -18.62 -9.72
C GLY A 134 -8.90 -18.53 -11.23
N PHE A 135 -10.00 -19.11 -11.74
CA PHE A 135 -10.37 -19.06 -13.15
C PHE A 135 -10.40 -17.63 -13.72
N GLU A 136 -10.67 -16.62 -12.89
CA GLU A 136 -10.73 -15.22 -13.31
C GLU A 136 -9.41 -14.67 -13.87
N LYS A 137 -8.30 -15.36 -13.61
CA LYS A 137 -6.96 -15.02 -14.12
C LYS A 137 -6.65 -15.68 -15.47
N SER A 138 -7.45 -16.66 -15.89
CA SER A 138 -7.28 -17.40 -17.13
C SER A 138 -8.34 -16.98 -18.14
N GLU A 139 -7.91 -16.34 -19.23
CA GLU A 139 -8.83 -15.98 -20.31
C GLU A 139 -9.41 -17.21 -21.02
N GLU A 140 -8.64 -18.30 -21.08
CA GLU A 140 -9.07 -19.57 -21.67
C GLU A 140 -10.22 -20.19 -20.88
N GLU A 141 -10.11 -20.21 -19.54
CA GLU A 141 -11.17 -20.77 -18.69
C GLU A 141 -12.42 -19.89 -18.72
N CYS A 142 -12.26 -18.57 -18.78
CA CYS A 142 -13.39 -17.65 -19.00
C CYS A 142 -14.08 -17.88 -20.35
N ALA A 143 -13.31 -18.12 -21.43
CA ALA A 143 -13.86 -18.43 -22.74
C ALA A 143 -14.65 -19.75 -22.73
N LYS A 144 -14.11 -20.78 -22.06
CA LYS A 144 -14.81 -22.05 -21.86
C LYS A 144 -16.14 -21.89 -21.11
N ILE A 145 -16.19 -21.07 -20.07
CA ILE A 145 -17.44 -20.77 -19.36
C ILE A 145 -18.47 -20.15 -20.32
N ILE A 146 -18.04 -19.19 -21.14
CA ILE A 146 -18.92 -18.53 -22.12
C ILE A 146 -19.47 -19.55 -23.12
N ASP A 147 -18.63 -20.45 -23.63
CA ASP A 147 -19.06 -21.49 -24.57
C ASP A 147 -20.07 -22.45 -23.92
N ILE A 148 -19.83 -22.88 -22.68
CA ILE A 148 -20.77 -23.74 -21.94
C ILE A 148 -22.12 -23.04 -21.78
N VAL A 149 -22.13 -21.77 -21.36
CA VAL A 149 -23.38 -21.01 -21.16
C VAL A 149 -24.09 -20.76 -22.49
N ASN A 150 -23.39 -20.42 -23.57
CA ASN A 150 -24.01 -20.18 -24.88
C ASN A 150 -24.60 -21.46 -25.50
N ASN A 151 -23.98 -22.62 -25.22
CA ASN A 151 -24.50 -23.93 -25.64
C ASN A 151 -25.73 -24.37 -24.83
N SER A 152 -25.96 -23.80 -23.65
CA SER A 152 -27.17 -24.04 -22.86
C SER A 152 -28.41 -23.39 -23.46
N GLU A 153 -29.59 -23.74 -22.94
CA GLU A 153 -30.86 -23.07 -23.26
C GLU A 153 -31.18 -21.91 -22.30
N ALA A 154 -30.24 -21.53 -21.43
CA ALA A 154 -30.48 -20.53 -20.41
C ALA A 154 -30.68 -19.12 -21.00
N THR A 155 -31.60 -18.39 -20.39
CA THR A 155 -31.88 -16.97 -20.63
C THR A 155 -31.52 -16.10 -19.42
N VAL A 156 -31.22 -16.72 -18.27
CA VAL A 156 -30.81 -16.06 -17.03
C VAL A 156 -29.51 -16.68 -16.53
N LEU A 157 -28.52 -15.85 -16.21
CA LEU A 157 -27.26 -16.29 -15.61
C LEU A 157 -27.20 -15.86 -14.14
N ALA A 158 -27.28 -16.82 -13.23
CA ALA A 158 -27.17 -16.59 -11.79
C ALA A 158 -25.76 -16.94 -11.30
N VAL A 159 -25.01 -15.94 -10.87
CA VAL A 159 -23.57 -16.04 -10.56
C VAL A 159 -23.34 -16.00 -9.06
N GLY A 160 -22.78 -17.07 -8.52
CA GLY A 160 -22.44 -17.26 -7.10
C GLY A 160 -20.93 -17.45 -6.87
N LEU A 161 -20.13 -16.47 -7.29
CA LEU A 161 -18.66 -16.49 -7.17
C LEU A 161 -18.11 -15.61 -6.05
N GLY A 162 -18.99 -14.82 -5.43
CA GLY A 162 -18.64 -13.83 -4.42
C GLY A 162 -18.13 -12.52 -5.02
N ALA A 163 -18.35 -11.43 -4.29
CA ALA A 163 -17.88 -10.11 -4.66
C ALA A 163 -16.39 -9.93 -4.34
N PRO A 164 -15.63 -9.16 -5.16
CA PRO A 164 -16.06 -8.43 -6.36
C PRO A 164 -16.01 -9.26 -7.65
N LYS A 165 -15.75 -10.57 -7.57
CA LYS A 165 -15.45 -11.41 -8.73
C LYS A 165 -16.66 -11.58 -9.66
N GLN A 166 -17.84 -11.83 -9.08
CA GLN A 166 -19.07 -12.03 -9.84
C GLN A 166 -19.46 -10.78 -10.65
N GLU A 167 -19.36 -9.57 -10.08
CA GLU A 167 -19.71 -8.33 -10.77
C GLU A 167 -18.70 -8.04 -11.89
N LYS A 168 -17.40 -8.22 -11.60
CA LYS A 168 -16.31 -8.08 -12.59
C LYS A 168 -16.50 -9.05 -13.77
N PHE A 169 -16.85 -10.30 -13.50
CA PHE A 169 -17.08 -11.30 -14.53
C PHE A 169 -18.28 -10.96 -15.41
N ILE A 170 -19.43 -10.63 -14.79
CA ILE A 170 -20.66 -10.29 -15.52
C ILE A 170 -20.39 -9.09 -16.45
N CYS A 171 -19.90 -7.97 -15.92
CA CYS A 171 -19.73 -6.77 -16.74
C CYS A 171 -18.65 -6.90 -17.82
N LYS A 172 -17.59 -7.71 -17.58
CA LYS A 172 -16.55 -7.95 -18.58
C LYS A 172 -17.04 -8.79 -19.77
N TYR A 173 -17.96 -9.72 -19.54
CA TYR A 173 -18.33 -10.73 -20.53
C TYR A 173 -19.81 -10.73 -20.95
N LYS A 174 -20.65 -9.84 -20.39
CA LYS A 174 -22.09 -9.75 -20.70
C LYS A 174 -22.39 -9.78 -22.20
N ASP A 175 -21.62 -9.04 -23.01
CA ASP A 175 -21.85 -8.87 -24.44
C ASP A 175 -21.46 -10.13 -25.26
N LYS A 176 -20.76 -11.09 -24.64
CA LYS A 176 -20.40 -12.37 -25.27
C LYS A 176 -21.45 -13.46 -25.07
N PHE A 177 -22.42 -13.25 -24.18
CA PHE A 177 -23.52 -14.19 -23.98
C PHE A 177 -24.65 -13.89 -24.96
N THR A 178 -25.00 -14.86 -25.81
CA THR A 178 -25.92 -14.63 -26.94
C THR A 178 -27.39 -14.78 -26.58
N LYS A 179 -27.71 -15.61 -25.58
CA LYS A 179 -29.07 -15.93 -25.14
C LYS A 179 -29.46 -15.31 -23.80
N ILE A 180 -28.48 -14.95 -22.98
CA ILE A 180 -28.69 -14.45 -21.62
C ILE A 180 -29.24 -13.01 -21.68
N LYS A 181 -30.41 -12.81 -21.06
CA LYS A 181 -31.08 -11.51 -20.94
C LYS A 181 -30.94 -10.92 -19.53
N VAL A 182 -30.91 -11.77 -18.50
CA VAL A 182 -30.86 -11.36 -17.10
C VAL A 182 -29.61 -11.91 -16.42
N PHE A 183 -28.87 -11.04 -15.73
CA PHE A 183 -27.69 -11.41 -14.95
C PHE A 183 -27.93 -11.13 -13.47
N LEU A 184 -27.81 -12.16 -12.63
CA LEU A 184 -28.05 -12.06 -11.18
C LEU A 184 -26.76 -12.34 -10.41
N ALA A 185 -26.25 -11.34 -9.69
CA ALA A 185 -25.14 -11.50 -8.77
C ALA A 185 -25.67 -11.95 -7.39
N ILE A 186 -25.67 -13.26 -7.14
CA ILE A 186 -26.38 -13.87 -6.00
C ILE A 186 -25.46 -14.35 -4.88
N GLY A 187 -24.13 -14.27 -5.03
CA GLY A 187 -23.17 -14.61 -3.98
C GLY A 187 -23.35 -16.05 -3.47
N ALA A 188 -23.41 -16.22 -2.16
CA ALA A 188 -23.55 -17.54 -1.51
C ALA A 188 -24.96 -18.16 -1.58
N THR A 189 -25.86 -17.61 -2.41
CA THR A 189 -27.24 -18.09 -2.47
C THR A 189 -27.34 -19.50 -3.04
N ILE A 190 -26.44 -19.89 -3.95
CA ILE A 190 -26.38 -21.25 -4.49
C ILE A 190 -26.18 -22.27 -3.36
N ASP A 191 -25.28 -22.00 -2.40
CA ASP A 191 -25.02 -22.86 -1.24
C ASP A 191 -26.23 -22.98 -0.30
N PHE A 192 -27.06 -21.94 -0.20
CA PHE A 192 -28.29 -21.96 0.58
C PHE A 192 -29.36 -22.83 -0.10
N GLU A 193 -29.56 -22.70 -1.40
CA GLU A 193 -30.51 -23.52 -2.15
C GLU A 193 -30.08 -25.00 -2.20
N ALA A 194 -28.78 -25.29 -2.13
CA ALA A 194 -28.23 -26.64 -2.00
C ALA A 194 -28.39 -27.26 -0.59
N ASN A 195 -28.91 -26.51 0.39
CA ASN A 195 -29.00 -26.89 1.81
C ASN A 195 -27.64 -27.24 2.46
N GLN A 196 -26.52 -26.69 1.97
CA GLN A 196 -25.20 -26.94 2.54
C GLN A 196 -24.85 -26.00 3.70
N VAL A 197 -25.40 -24.79 3.68
CA VAL A 197 -25.18 -23.78 4.72
C VAL A 197 -26.52 -23.38 5.34
N SER A 198 -26.61 -23.38 6.67
CA SER A 198 -27.81 -22.94 7.37
C SER A 198 -27.96 -21.42 7.27
N ARG A 199 -29.12 -20.95 6.77
CA ARG A 199 -29.47 -19.52 6.77
C ARG A 199 -29.51 -18.98 8.21
N CYS A 200 -29.18 -17.69 8.36
CA CYS A 200 -29.35 -17.00 9.64
C CYS A 200 -30.85 -16.99 10.02
N PRO A 201 -31.21 -17.30 11.29
CA PRO A 201 -32.61 -17.23 11.71
C PRO A 201 -33.24 -15.86 11.40
N GLU A 202 -34.45 -15.85 10.85
CA GLU A 202 -35.09 -14.63 10.36
C GLU A 202 -35.16 -13.52 11.40
N TRP A 203 -35.49 -13.85 12.66
CA TRP A 203 -35.60 -12.86 13.74
C TRP A 203 -34.25 -12.18 14.01
N LEU A 204 -33.14 -12.91 13.90
CA LEU A 204 -31.79 -12.39 14.13
C LEU A 204 -31.30 -11.53 12.95
N SER A 205 -31.64 -11.93 11.72
CA SER A 205 -31.39 -11.12 10.52
C SER A 205 -32.21 -9.82 10.53
N LYS A 206 -33.50 -9.87 10.92
CA LYS A 206 -34.36 -8.69 11.06
C LYS A 206 -33.84 -7.68 12.09
N LEU A 207 -33.23 -8.15 13.18
CA LEU A 207 -32.55 -7.30 14.16
C LEU A 207 -31.21 -6.70 13.65
N GLY A 208 -30.69 -7.17 12.51
CA GLY A 208 -29.43 -6.70 11.93
C GLY A 208 -28.19 -7.39 12.46
N PHE A 209 -28.32 -8.54 13.15
CA PHE A 209 -27.20 -9.31 13.71
C PHE A 209 -26.74 -10.47 12.82
N GLU A 210 -27.17 -10.50 11.56
CA GLU A 210 -26.76 -11.54 10.62
C GLU A 210 -25.24 -11.61 10.41
N TRP A 211 -24.56 -10.46 10.43
CA TRP A 211 -23.10 -10.41 10.34
C TRP A 211 -22.42 -11.11 11.53
N LEU A 212 -22.99 -10.99 12.73
CA LEU A 212 -22.46 -11.61 13.94
C LEU A 212 -22.65 -13.13 13.90
N TYR A 213 -23.82 -13.59 13.44
CA TYR A 213 -24.08 -15.00 13.19
C TYR A 213 -23.10 -15.59 12.17
N ARG A 214 -22.90 -14.90 11.04
CA ARG A 214 -21.93 -15.33 10.01
C ARG A 214 -20.50 -15.36 10.55
N LEU A 215 -20.09 -14.36 11.34
CA LEU A 215 -18.76 -14.33 11.98
C LEU A 215 -18.55 -15.52 12.90
N ALA A 216 -19.57 -15.92 13.65
CA ALA A 216 -19.50 -17.08 14.53
C ALA A 216 -19.35 -18.40 13.74
N CYS A 217 -19.99 -18.50 12.57
CA CYS A 217 -19.88 -19.68 11.70
C CYS A 217 -18.55 -19.75 10.94
N ASP A 218 -18.01 -18.62 10.49
CA ASP A 218 -16.76 -18.54 9.70
C ASP A 218 -15.86 -17.38 10.13
N PRO A 219 -15.24 -17.47 11.32
CA PRO A 219 -14.46 -16.37 11.89
C PRO A 219 -13.20 -16.07 11.09
N ARG A 220 -12.53 -17.11 10.56
CA ARG A 220 -11.24 -16.96 9.86
C ARG A 220 -11.36 -16.13 8.58
N ARG A 221 -12.46 -16.29 7.83
CA ARG A 221 -12.69 -15.52 6.60
C ARG A 221 -13.25 -14.14 6.85
N LEU A 222 -14.19 -13.99 7.79
CA LEU A 222 -15.00 -12.77 7.91
C LEU A 222 -14.40 -11.68 8.82
N TRP A 223 -13.49 -12.01 9.74
CA TRP A 223 -12.96 -11.00 10.68
C TRP A 223 -12.22 -9.84 9.99
N LYS A 224 -11.37 -10.13 9.00
CA LYS A 224 -10.63 -9.11 8.24
C LYS A 224 -11.58 -8.20 7.47
N ARG A 225 -12.61 -8.80 6.86
CA ARG A 225 -13.66 -8.09 6.13
C ARG A 225 -14.39 -7.13 7.07
N TYR A 226 -14.88 -7.61 8.21
CA TYR A 226 -15.61 -6.75 9.14
C TYR A 226 -14.75 -5.67 9.79
N PHE A 227 -13.46 -5.92 10.04
CA PHE A 227 -12.56 -4.86 10.49
C PHE A 227 -12.42 -3.74 9.46
N LYS A 228 -12.31 -4.09 8.18
CA LYS A 228 -12.31 -3.11 7.07
C LYS A 228 -13.66 -2.37 6.98
N ASP A 229 -14.76 -3.11 7.13
CA ASP A 229 -16.12 -2.57 7.04
C ASP A 229 -16.44 -1.55 8.13
N LEU A 230 -15.70 -1.51 9.25
CA LEU A 230 -15.86 -0.47 10.29
C LEU A 230 -15.65 0.95 9.75
N ALA A 231 -14.84 1.12 8.70
CA ALA A 231 -14.65 2.42 8.04
C ALA A 231 -15.98 3.01 7.49
N PHE A 232 -16.96 2.15 7.21
CA PHE A 232 -18.25 2.54 6.64
C PHE A 232 -18.99 3.53 7.55
N PHE A 233 -19.01 3.27 8.86
CA PHE A 233 -19.68 4.15 9.81
C PHE A 233 -19.06 5.55 9.83
N GLY A 234 -17.73 5.66 9.73
CA GLY A 234 -17.04 6.94 9.62
C GLY A 234 -17.41 7.71 8.35
N LEU A 235 -17.52 7.01 7.21
CA LEU A 235 -17.89 7.61 5.94
C LEU A 235 -19.35 8.07 5.91
N VAL A 236 -20.27 7.27 6.44
CA VAL A 236 -21.69 7.64 6.53
C VAL A 236 -21.88 8.83 7.47
N LEU A 237 -21.13 8.91 8.57
CA LEU A 237 -21.13 10.10 9.42
C LEU A 237 -20.65 11.33 8.66
N LYS A 238 -19.57 11.22 7.87
CA LYS A 238 -19.14 12.30 6.98
C LYS A 238 -20.24 12.69 6.00
N GLN A 239 -20.97 11.72 5.41
CA GLN A 239 -22.07 11.99 4.48
C GLN A 239 -23.20 12.75 5.18
N LYS A 240 -23.60 12.33 6.39
CA LYS A 240 -24.64 13.01 7.18
C LYS A 240 -24.32 14.47 7.44
N TYR A 241 -23.05 14.79 7.68
CA TYR A 241 -22.60 16.16 7.96
C TYR A 241 -22.13 16.91 6.70
N ASN A 242 -22.40 16.40 5.49
CA ASN A 242 -21.96 16.97 4.22
C ASN A 242 -20.43 17.16 4.10
N LEU A 243 -19.65 16.34 4.83
CA LEU A 243 -18.19 16.30 4.80
C LEU A 243 -17.64 15.14 3.96
N TYR A 244 -18.52 14.34 3.37
CA TYR A 244 -18.13 13.24 2.50
C TYR A 244 -17.75 13.78 1.13
N ILE A 245 -16.52 13.50 0.72
CA ILE A 245 -16.02 13.78 -0.62
C ILE A 245 -16.05 12.45 -1.37
N GLU A 246 -16.83 12.38 -2.45
CA GLU A 246 -16.96 11.19 -3.28
C GLU A 246 -15.62 10.85 -3.94
N PRO A 247 -15.01 9.70 -3.63
CA PRO A 247 -13.79 9.26 -4.30
C PRO A 247 -13.99 9.21 -5.82
N PHE A 248 -12.94 9.58 -6.57
CA PHE A 248 -12.92 9.62 -8.04
C PHE A 248 -13.83 10.67 -8.71
N SER A 249 -14.64 11.43 -7.96
CA SER A 249 -15.41 12.55 -8.52
C SER A 249 -14.50 13.66 -9.06
N ASP A 250 -15.01 14.53 -9.94
CA ASP A 250 -14.26 15.70 -10.38
C ASP A 250 -13.93 16.62 -9.22
N LEU A 251 -14.79 16.74 -8.21
CA LEU A 251 -14.48 17.48 -6.98
C LEU A 251 -13.39 16.79 -6.17
N TYR A 252 -13.35 15.47 -6.10
CA TYR A 252 -12.27 14.73 -5.44
C TYR A 252 -10.96 14.84 -6.22
N ARG A 253 -10.98 14.63 -7.53
CA ARG A 253 -9.82 14.85 -8.40
C ARG A 253 -9.39 16.31 -8.35
N TYR A 254 -10.32 17.26 -8.26
CA TYR A 254 -10.04 18.68 -8.09
C TYR A 254 -9.49 18.98 -6.71
N ILE A 255 -10.00 18.42 -5.62
CA ILE A 255 -9.45 18.59 -4.27
C ILE A 255 -8.08 17.90 -4.15
N ILE A 256 -7.85 16.80 -4.86
CA ILE A 256 -6.56 16.12 -4.95
C ILE A 256 -5.60 16.83 -5.91
N LYS A 257 -6.11 17.53 -6.93
CA LYS A 257 -5.33 18.36 -7.87
C LYS A 257 -5.09 19.77 -7.33
N ARG A 258 -5.95 20.23 -6.41
CA ARG A 258 -5.89 21.49 -5.64
C ARG A 258 -5.29 21.26 -4.25
N SER A 259 -5.05 20.03 -3.82
CA SER A 259 -3.87 19.71 -3.02
C SER A 259 -2.72 19.74 -4.02
N GLU A 260 -2.19 20.95 -4.13
CA GLU A 260 -1.58 21.57 -5.31
C GLU A 260 -0.46 20.74 -5.94
N GLY A 261 -0.64 20.29 -7.18
CA GLY A 261 0.49 20.00 -8.07
C GLY A 261 1.11 21.32 -8.56
N PRO A 262 2.36 21.32 -9.04
CA PRO A 262 2.97 22.55 -9.52
C PRO A 262 2.22 23.13 -10.73
N GLN A 263 2.11 24.46 -10.85
CA GLN A 263 1.48 25.09 -12.02
C GLN A 263 2.53 25.62 -13.00
N ILE A 264 2.43 25.22 -14.26
CA ILE A 264 3.37 25.63 -15.30
C ILE A 264 2.87 26.91 -15.99
N ILE A 265 3.72 27.93 -16.02
CA ILE A 265 3.53 29.19 -16.75
C ILE A 265 4.66 29.30 -17.79
N PRO A 266 4.40 29.02 -19.08
CA PRO A 266 5.41 29.15 -20.13
C PRO A 266 5.69 30.63 -20.42
N GLN A 267 6.97 31.00 -20.45
CA GLN A 267 7.47 32.36 -20.75
C GLN A 267 8.62 32.29 -21.76
N GLY A 268 8.28 32.11 -23.04
CA GLY A 268 9.28 32.01 -24.11
C GLY A 268 10.18 30.78 -23.95
N LYS A 269 11.49 30.97 -23.73
CA LYS A 269 12.47 29.90 -23.47
C LYS A 269 12.62 29.51 -22.00
N THR A 270 11.84 30.13 -21.12
CA THR A 270 11.81 29.84 -19.69
C THR A 270 10.45 29.27 -19.31
N ALA A 271 10.43 28.18 -18.56
CA ALA A 271 9.21 27.66 -17.93
C ALA A 271 9.24 28.00 -16.43
N VAL A 272 8.20 28.65 -15.93
CA VAL A 272 8.05 28.91 -14.49
C VAL A 272 7.09 27.89 -13.92
N ILE A 273 7.50 27.18 -12.88
CA ILE A 273 6.74 26.19 -12.16
C ILE A 273 6.40 26.78 -10.78
N GLN A 274 5.14 27.12 -10.56
CA GLN A 274 4.64 27.54 -9.26
C GLN A 274 4.54 26.34 -8.34
N MET A 275 5.32 26.33 -7.26
CA MET A 275 5.36 25.23 -6.31
C MET A 275 4.21 25.36 -5.31
N PRO A 276 3.68 24.23 -4.83
CA PRO A 276 2.55 24.22 -3.90
C PRO A 276 2.93 24.68 -2.49
N GLU A 277 1.93 24.96 -1.66
CA GLU A 277 2.16 25.29 -0.23
C GLU A 277 2.92 24.18 0.52
N ARG A 278 2.69 22.92 0.13
CA ARG A 278 3.34 21.73 0.70
C ARG A 278 3.84 20.82 -0.40
N LEU A 279 5.13 20.54 -0.41
CA LEU A 279 5.74 19.59 -1.32
C LEU A 279 5.95 18.24 -0.63
N THR A 280 4.89 17.42 -0.61
CA THR A 280 4.91 16.04 -0.09
C THR A 280 4.95 15.03 -1.23
N VAL A 281 4.86 13.72 -0.95
CA VAL A 281 4.98 12.68 -1.99
C VAL A 281 4.09 12.90 -3.21
N ILE A 282 2.82 13.30 -3.04
CA ILE A 282 1.89 13.42 -4.16
C ILE A 282 2.33 14.57 -5.07
N GLU A 283 2.57 15.73 -4.48
CA GLU A 283 2.99 16.93 -5.19
C GLU A 283 4.39 16.77 -5.80
N ALA A 284 5.28 16.04 -5.13
CA ALA A 284 6.63 15.76 -5.59
C ALA A 284 6.65 14.82 -6.80
N VAL A 285 5.76 13.83 -6.87
CA VAL A 285 5.61 12.97 -8.05
C VAL A 285 5.09 13.79 -9.24
N ALA A 286 4.04 14.59 -9.03
CA ALA A 286 3.52 15.50 -10.06
C ALA A 286 4.62 16.46 -10.56
N PHE A 287 5.41 17.05 -9.65
CA PHE A 287 6.54 17.90 -10.01
C PHE A 287 7.60 17.19 -10.85
N LYS A 288 7.89 15.92 -10.58
CA LYS A 288 8.80 15.14 -11.42
C LYS A 288 8.24 14.96 -12.84
N GLU A 289 6.96 14.60 -12.94
CA GLU A 289 6.28 14.35 -14.22
C GLU A 289 6.16 15.63 -15.06
N ASP A 290 5.79 16.74 -14.43
CA ASP A 290 5.67 18.06 -15.07
C ASP A 290 7.01 18.55 -15.65
N CYS A 291 8.09 18.43 -14.87
CA CYS A 291 9.44 18.73 -15.38
C CYS A 291 9.85 17.80 -16.52
N GLN A 292 9.51 16.52 -16.45
CA GLN A 292 9.80 15.56 -17.51
C GLN A 292 9.08 15.90 -18.81
N ALA A 293 7.79 16.24 -18.74
CA ALA A 293 7.01 16.66 -19.89
C ALA A 293 7.61 17.91 -20.55
N LEU A 294 7.98 18.93 -19.75
CA LEU A 294 8.63 20.15 -20.25
C LEU A 294 9.94 19.87 -20.99
N LEU A 295 10.78 18.99 -20.44
CA LEU A 295 12.06 18.61 -21.04
C LEU A 295 11.92 17.74 -22.31
N GLN A 296 10.76 17.09 -22.51
CA GLN A 296 10.48 16.28 -23.70
C GLN A 296 9.81 17.09 -24.82
N GLU A 297 8.87 17.96 -24.48
CA GLU A 297 8.02 18.67 -25.44
C GLU A 297 8.72 19.92 -26.03
N THR A 298 9.64 20.54 -25.30
CA THR A 298 10.20 21.84 -25.67
C THR A 298 11.70 21.75 -25.98
N SER A 299 12.04 21.55 -27.26
CA SER A 299 13.44 21.49 -27.73
C SER A 299 14.21 22.82 -27.62
N THR A 300 13.52 23.92 -27.32
CA THR A 300 14.08 25.29 -27.21
C THR A 300 14.13 25.82 -25.77
N LEU A 301 13.78 24.98 -24.78
CA LEU A 301 13.75 25.35 -23.37
C LEU A 301 15.18 25.51 -22.85
N GLU A 302 15.52 26.68 -22.31
CA GLU A 302 16.86 26.95 -21.76
C GLU A 302 16.85 26.95 -20.22
N LYS A 303 15.70 27.26 -19.61
CA LYS A 303 15.59 27.44 -18.16
C LYS A 303 14.25 26.99 -17.60
N ILE A 304 14.29 26.33 -16.44
CA ILE A 304 13.15 26.05 -15.58
C ILE A 304 13.34 26.81 -14.26
N VAL A 305 12.34 27.59 -13.86
CA VAL A 305 12.31 28.33 -12.60
C VAL A 305 11.24 27.73 -11.71
N CYS A 306 11.61 27.17 -10.57
CA CYS A 306 10.67 26.71 -9.55
C CYS A 306 10.43 27.85 -8.55
N ASP A 307 9.21 28.37 -8.51
CA ASP A 307 8.79 29.43 -7.60
C ASP A 307 8.27 28.83 -6.29
N PHE A 308 9.06 28.96 -5.23
CA PHE A 308 8.79 28.46 -3.88
C PHE A 308 8.14 29.50 -2.97
N SER A 309 7.70 30.65 -3.49
CA SER A 309 7.19 31.78 -2.69
C SER A 309 6.03 31.44 -1.75
N GLN A 310 5.26 30.39 -2.07
CA GLN A 310 4.13 29.93 -1.25
C GLN A 310 4.43 28.63 -0.48
N THR A 311 5.53 27.95 -0.81
CA THR A 311 5.86 26.64 -0.23
C THR A 311 6.41 26.79 1.18
N ASN A 312 5.69 26.29 2.17
CA ASN A 312 6.08 26.37 3.59
C ASN A 312 6.50 25.02 4.19
N PHE A 313 6.40 23.95 3.42
CA PHE A 313 6.77 22.61 3.87
C PHE A 313 7.31 21.76 2.72
N ILE A 314 8.40 21.04 2.99
CA ILE A 314 8.98 20.06 2.06
C ILE A 314 9.38 18.82 2.87
N ASP A 315 9.00 17.64 2.38
CA ASP A 315 9.41 16.37 2.96
C ASP A 315 10.55 15.72 2.15
N SER A 316 10.97 14.51 2.52
CA SER A 316 12.05 13.85 1.80
C SER A 316 11.72 13.51 0.35
N SER A 317 10.44 13.27 0.00
CA SER A 317 10.03 13.08 -1.39
C SER A 317 10.16 14.37 -2.20
N GLY A 318 9.80 15.51 -1.63
CA GLY A 318 10.04 16.81 -2.28
C GLY A 318 11.52 17.06 -2.57
N VAL A 319 12.41 16.73 -1.63
CA VAL A 319 13.87 16.76 -1.85
C VAL A 319 14.27 15.82 -2.98
N GLY A 320 13.73 14.60 -2.99
CA GLY A 320 13.99 13.61 -4.04
C GLY A 320 13.56 14.06 -5.44
N ALA A 321 12.42 14.74 -5.55
CA ALA A 321 11.95 15.32 -6.81
C ALA A 321 12.88 16.44 -7.29
N LEU A 322 13.35 17.33 -6.41
CA LEU A 322 14.35 18.34 -6.75
C LEU A 322 15.65 17.73 -7.29
N VAL A 323 16.18 16.71 -6.61
CA VAL A 323 17.39 15.99 -7.06
C VAL A 323 17.17 15.33 -8.42
N SER A 324 16.03 14.66 -8.60
CA SER A 324 15.69 13.99 -9.85
C SER A 324 15.56 14.97 -11.01
N ASN A 325 14.82 16.07 -10.81
CA ASN A 325 14.59 17.08 -11.84
C ASN A 325 15.88 17.84 -12.18
N LEU A 326 16.73 18.14 -11.19
CA LEU A 326 18.04 18.74 -11.42
C LEU A 326 18.93 17.83 -12.29
N LYS A 327 18.97 16.53 -12.01
CA LYS A 327 19.76 15.56 -12.79
C LYS A 327 19.27 15.50 -14.25
N GLN A 328 17.95 15.51 -14.44
CA GLN A 328 17.33 15.44 -15.76
C GLN A 328 17.52 16.73 -16.57
N ALA A 329 17.34 17.89 -15.94
CA ALA A 329 17.57 19.19 -16.56
C ALA A 329 19.03 19.33 -17.02
N ARG A 330 19.99 18.96 -16.16
CA ARG A 330 21.44 18.95 -16.52
C ARG A 330 21.76 18.03 -17.69
N ALA A 331 21.13 16.86 -17.78
CA ALA A 331 21.33 15.94 -18.89
C ALA A 331 20.83 16.49 -20.24
N LYS A 332 19.96 17.51 -20.20
CA LYS A 332 19.41 18.22 -21.35
C LYS A 332 19.99 19.63 -21.52
N GLU A 333 21.03 19.98 -20.74
CA GLU A 333 21.64 21.32 -20.74
C GLU A 333 20.65 22.46 -20.40
N VAL A 334 19.58 22.14 -19.65
CA VAL A 334 18.59 23.11 -19.17
C VAL A 334 18.95 23.56 -17.75
N GLU A 335 18.96 24.86 -17.50
CA GLU A 335 19.20 25.42 -16.17
C GLU A 335 17.96 25.21 -15.28
N LEU A 336 18.12 24.60 -14.10
CA LEU A 336 17.08 24.55 -13.07
C LEU A 336 17.43 25.51 -11.93
N SER A 337 16.54 26.46 -11.66
CA SER A 337 16.73 27.50 -10.64
C SER A 337 15.52 27.60 -9.71
N LEU A 338 15.76 28.04 -8.48
CA LEU A 338 14.73 28.26 -7.47
C LEU A 338 14.55 29.77 -7.22
N ASN A 339 13.30 30.21 -7.15
CA ASN A 339 12.93 31.59 -6.81
C ASN A 339 12.02 31.59 -5.57
N GLY A 340 12.01 32.68 -4.81
CA GLY A 340 11.05 32.85 -3.70
C GLY A 340 11.20 31.83 -2.57
N VAL A 341 12.39 31.26 -2.35
CA VAL A 341 12.58 30.18 -1.37
C VAL A 341 12.27 30.66 0.06
N THR A 342 11.26 30.08 0.69
CA THR A 342 10.89 30.39 2.09
C THR A 342 11.91 29.84 3.10
N PRO A 343 11.97 30.38 4.34
CA PRO A 343 12.90 29.90 5.35
C PRO A 343 12.82 28.40 5.67
N PRO A 344 11.63 27.77 5.80
CA PRO A 344 11.54 26.32 6.03
C PRO A 344 12.13 25.49 4.88
N VAL A 345 11.94 25.93 3.63
CA VAL A 345 12.49 25.24 2.46
C VAL A 345 14.00 25.46 2.40
N MET A 346 14.48 26.68 2.64
CA MET A 346 15.91 26.99 2.69
C MET A 346 16.63 26.15 3.75
N ALA A 347 16.04 25.98 4.93
CA ALA A 347 16.61 25.15 5.99
C ALA A 347 16.82 23.70 5.54
N VAL A 348 15.91 23.14 4.74
CA VAL A 348 16.05 21.79 4.17
C VAL A 348 17.12 21.74 3.08
N LEU A 349 17.19 22.76 2.22
CA LEU A 349 18.21 22.84 1.17
C LEU A 349 19.62 22.91 1.77
N GLU A 350 19.84 23.70 2.83
CA GLU A 350 21.13 23.74 3.53
C GLU A 350 21.44 22.42 4.25
N LEU A 351 20.44 21.81 4.90
CA LEU A 351 20.61 20.54 5.61
C LEU A 351 21.07 19.42 4.66
N THR A 352 20.57 19.44 3.43
CA THR A 352 20.87 18.46 2.37
C THR A 352 22.07 18.84 1.50
N GLY A 353 22.54 20.10 1.59
CA GLY A 353 23.61 20.64 0.76
C GLY A 353 23.19 21.00 -0.66
N LEU A 354 21.89 21.02 -0.95
CA LEU A 354 21.34 21.35 -2.26
C LEU A 354 21.44 22.85 -2.57
N ASP A 355 21.56 23.69 -1.56
CA ASP A 355 21.86 25.13 -1.65
C ASP A 355 23.12 25.42 -2.47
N LYS A 356 24.10 24.51 -2.44
CA LYS A 356 25.38 24.66 -3.16
C LYS A 356 25.32 24.21 -4.62
N VAL A 357 24.25 23.50 -4.98
CA VAL A 357 24.14 22.78 -6.26
C VAL A 357 23.04 23.39 -7.14
N LEU A 358 21.98 23.91 -6.52
CA LEU A 358 20.88 24.62 -7.17
C LEU A 358 21.19 26.11 -7.27
N ALA A 359 20.83 26.72 -8.40
CA ALA A 359 20.86 28.18 -8.53
C ALA A 359 19.66 28.74 -7.76
N ILE A 360 19.90 29.47 -6.66
CA ILE A 360 18.85 30.06 -5.83
C ILE A 360 18.90 31.57 -5.98
N ASP A 361 17.80 32.16 -6.45
CA ASP A 361 17.61 33.61 -6.50
C ASP A 361 17.03 34.08 -5.15
N SER A 362 17.90 34.17 -4.14
CA SER A 362 17.55 34.61 -2.80
C SER A 362 18.49 35.72 -2.35
N SER A 363 17.92 36.87 -2.01
CA SER A 363 18.62 38.01 -1.41
C SER A 363 18.73 37.92 0.12
N LEU A 364 18.19 36.87 0.74
CA LEU A 364 18.05 36.75 2.19
C LEU A 364 19.20 35.93 2.79
N GLN A 365 19.94 36.54 3.72
CA GLN A 365 20.93 35.86 4.56
C GLN A 365 20.26 35.48 5.90
N PHE A 366 20.19 34.19 6.20
CA PHE A 366 19.68 33.69 7.48
C PHE A 366 20.83 33.22 8.36
N THR A 367 20.69 33.30 9.69
CA THR A 367 21.65 32.65 10.57
C THR A 367 21.34 31.16 10.69
N LYS A 368 22.38 30.35 10.96
CA LYS A 368 22.22 28.89 11.08
C LYS A 368 21.21 28.48 12.16
N SER A 369 21.14 29.22 13.27
CA SER A 369 20.18 28.96 14.35
C SER A 369 18.74 29.21 13.90
N ASP A 370 18.51 30.27 13.12
CA ASP A 370 17.16 30.60 12.62
C ASP A 370 16.63 29.48 11.72
N LEU A 371 17.49 28.89 10.90
CA LEU A 371 17.12 27.81 9.99
C LEU A 371 16.87 26.48 10.70
N GLU A 372 17.65 26.15 11.75
CA GLU A 372 17.43 24.92 12.52
C GLU A 372 16.05 24.89 13.20
N GLU A 373 15.52 26.04 13.65
CA GLU A 373 14.16 26.15 14.22
C GLU A 373 13.05 25.98 13.16
N GLN A 374 13.33 26.35 11.92
CA GLN A 374 12.40 26.30 10.79
C GLN A 374 12.32 24.93 10.10
N LEU A 375 13.17 23.97 10.50
CA LEU A 375 13.17 22.62 9.92
C LEU A 375 11.81 21.93 10.07
N PRO A 376 11.28 21.29 9.01
CA PRO A 376 9.94 20.72 9.01
C PRO A 376 9.80 19.53 9.97
N THR A 377 8.58 19.30 10.47
CA THR A 377 8.24 18.04 11.15
C THR A 377 7.73 17.04 10.13
N THR A 378 8.62 16.28 9.51
CA THR A 378 8.23 15.23 8.55
C THR A 378 7.56 14.04 9.23
N HIS A 379 7.88 13.79 10.50
CA HIS A 379 7.31 12.69 11.28
C HIS A 379 7.40 12.99 12.80
N PRO A 380 6.42 12.57 13.62
CA PRO A 380 6.43 12.82 15.08
C PRO A 380 7.69 12.34 15.81
N SER A 381 8.29 11.26 15.34
CA SER A 381 9.52 10.69 15.94
C SER A 381 10.73 11.64 15.87
N VAL A 382 10.80 12.53 14.88
CA VAL A 382 11.96 13.41 14.67
C VAL A 382 12.00 14.54 15.71
N ARG A 383 10.84 15.05 16.13
CA ARG A 383 10.70 16.10 17.16
C ARG A 383 10.42 15.57 18.57
N SER A 384 10.31 14.25 18.74
CA SER A 384 10.03 13.65 20.05
C SER A 384 11.23 13.75 20.99
N TRP A 385 11.14 14.64 21.98
CA TRP A 385 12.15 14.80 23.02
C TRP A 385 12.30 13.55 23.89
N VAL A 386 11.21 12.80 24.12
CA VAL A 386 11.24 11.54 24.88
C VAL A 386 12.04 10.48 24.12
N LYS A 387 11.78 10.31 22.82
CA LYS A 387 12.58 9.41 21.97
C LYS A 387 14.05 9.80 21.99
N ARG A 388 14.33 11.11 21.92
CA ARG A 388 15.70 11.61 21.99
C ARG A 388 16.41 11.27 23.31
N TRP A 389 15.72 11.32 24.44
CA TRP A 389 16.29 10.88 25.72
C TRP A 389 16.61 9.39 25.75
N ILE A 390 15.69 8.56 25.24
CA ILE A 390 15.92 7.10 25.11
C ILE A 390 17.15 6.86 24.22
N ASP A 391 17.26 7.59 23.10
CA ASP A 391 18.39 7.51 22.19
C ASP A 391 19.73 7.86 22.86
N ILE A 392 19.77 8.93 23.64
CA ILE A 392 20.97 9.36 24.37
C ILE A 392 21.36 8.30 25.42
N LEU A 393 20.40 7.81 26.22
CA LEU A 393 20.66 6.81 27.26
C LEU A 393 21.18 5.51 26.64
N GLY A 394 20.53 4.99 25.60
CA GLY A 394 20.99 3.79 24.91
C GLY A 394 22.31 3.99 24.18
N ALA A 395 22.58 5.19 23.64
CA ALA A 395 23.88 5.52 23.07
C ALA A 395 25.01 5.52 24.09
N ILE A 396 24.78 6.04 25.30
CA ILE A 396 25.77 6.00 26.38
C ILE A 396 26.06 4.55 26.76
N VAL A 397 25.03 3.72 26.97
CA VAL A 397 25.20 2.29 27.28
C VAL A 397 25.97 1.57 26.16
N GLY A 398 25.56 1.78 24.91
CA GLY A 398 26.22 1.20 23.75
C GLY A 398 27.68 1.63 23.59
N LEU A 399 28.00 2.90 23.86
CA LEU A 399 29.37 3.42 23.83
C LEU A 399 30.23 2.87 24.98
N LEU A 400 29.66 2.64 26.17
CA LEU A 400 30.36 1.96 27.26
C LEU A 400 30.74 0.52 26.88
N ILE A 401 29.79 -0.23 26.29
CA ILE A 401 30.06 -1.57 25.76
C ILE A 401 31.13 -1.50 24.66
N THR A 402 31.02 -0.52 23.76
CA THR A 402 32.02 -0.29 22.70
C THR A 402 33.41 -0.04 23.30
N ALA A 403 33.52 0.75 24.36
CA ALA A 403 34.79 1.06 25.02
C ALA A 403 35.43 -0.18 25.67
N ILE A 404 34.63 -1.02 26.33
CA ILE A 404 35.09 -2.28 26.92
C ILE A 404 35.60 -3.24 25.84
N LEU A 405 34.85 -3.39 24.75
CA LEU A 405 35.18 -4.31 23.66
C LEU A 405 36.22 -3.74 22.67
N TYR A 406 36.52 -2.44 22.75
CA TYR A 406 37.40 -1.77 21.81
C TYR A 406 38.78 -2.41 21.76
N LEU A 407 39.41 -2.63 22.92
CA LEU A 407 40.79 -3.12 22.98
C LEU A 407 40.96 -4.52 22.36
N PRO A 408 40.16 -5.56 22.73
CA PRO A 408 40.30 -6.87 22.10
C PRO A 408 39.96 -6.85 20.61
N ILE A 409 38.94 -6.10 20.18
CA ILE A 409 38.59 -5.98 18.75
C ILE A 409 39.70 -5.26 17.97
N ALA A 410 40.26 -4.18 18.52
CA ALA A 410 41.34 -3.42 17.91
C ALA A 410 42.60 -4.29 17.73
N ILE A 411 42.96 -5.08 18.74
CA ILE A 411 44.08 -6.04 18.66
C ILE A 411 43.79 -7.07 17.56
N ALA A 412 42.60 -7.67 17.53
CA ALA A 412 42.24 -8.66 16.51
C ALA A 412 42.30 -8.09 15.09
N ILE A 413 41.79 -6.86 14.88
CA ILE A 413 41.86 -6.18 13.58
C ILE A 413 43.31 -5.85 13.20
N LYS A 414 44.14 -5.41 14.15
CA LYS A 414 45.55 -5.08 13.91
C LYS A 414 46.40 -6.30 13.60
N LEU A 415 46.20 -7.41 14.31
CA LEU A 415 46.90 -8.66 14.05
C LEU A 415 46.58 -9.26 12.67
N ASN A 416 45.43 -8.91 12.09
CA ASN A 416 45.03 -9.44 10.79
C ASN A 416 45.80 -8.79 9.61
N ASP A 417 45.93 -7.46 9.56
CA ASP A 417 46.60 -6.78 8.44
C ASP A 417 47.17 -5.38 8.79
N ASN A 418 47.30 -5.04 10.08
CA ASN A 418 47.74 -3.73 10.60
C ASN A 418 46.95 -2.49 10.14
N GLY A 419 45.83 -2.65 9.42
CA GLY A 419 45.04 -1.53 8.91
C GLY A 419 44.27 -0.72 9.99
N PRO A 420 43.43 0.26 9.58
CA PRO A 420 42.71 1.12 10.51
C PRO A 420 41.64 0.35 11.29
N ILE A 421 41.36 0.76 12.53
CA ILE A 421 40.36 0.07 13.38
C ILE A 421 38.94 0.42 12.94
N PHE A 422 38.69 1.69 12.64
CA PHE A 422 37.40 2.17 12.20
C PHE A 422 37.35 2.34 10.68
N TYR A 423 36.17 2.07 10.13
CA TYR A 423 35.84 2.32 8.74
C TYR A 423 34.69 3.35 8.68
N PRO A 424 34.94 4.57 8.18
CA PRO A 424 33.89 5.54 7.94
C PRO A 424 33.16 5.22 6.63
N SER A 425 31.83 5.19 6.67
CA SER A 425 31.01 5.00 5.48
C SER A 425 29.96 6.11 5.35
N ILE A 426 29.90 6.75 4.17
CA ILE A 426 28.90 7.79 3.90
C ILE A 426 27.53 7.13 3.73
N ARG A 427 26.55 7.67 4.45
CA ARG A 427 25.15 7.26 4.40
C ARG A 427 24.26 8.49 4.42
N CYS A 428 23.02 8.30 4.01
CA CYS A 428 22.02 9.34 4.01
C CYS A 428 21.04 9.11 5.17
N GLY A 429 20.70 10.19 5.88
CA GLY A 429 19.82 10.19 7.02
C GLY A 429 18.51 10.91 6.74
N TRP A 430 17.97 11.52 7.79
CA TRP A 430 16.74 12.31 7.70
C TRP A 430 16.83 13.38 6.60
N LEU A 431 15.78 13.48 5.78
CA LEU A 431 15.68 14.33 4.57
C LEU A 431 16.76 14.07 3.49
N GLY A 432 17.51 12.97 3.59
CA GLY A 432 18.60 12.66 2.67
C GLY A 432 19.96 13.26 3.07
N ARG A 433 20.06 13.92 4.23
CA ARG A 433 21.33 14.49 4.72
C ARG A 433 22.43 13.43 4.77
N GLU A 434 23.56 13.71 4.13
CA GLU A 434 24.73 12.84 4.21
C GLU A 434 25.43 12.94 5.58
N PHE A 435 25.84 11.81 6.13
CA PHE A 435 26.66 11.72 7.34
C PHE A 435 27.59 10.51 7.31
N LYS A 436 28.64 10.54 8.13
CA LYS A 436 29.62 9.46 8.24
C LYS A 436 29.19 8.47 9.33
N THR A 437 28.75 7.29 8.92
CA THR A 437 28.55 6.16 9.85
C THR A 437 29.87 5.54 10.26
N TRP A 438 30.00 5.19 11.54
CA TRP A 438 31.20 4.56 12.08
C TRP A 438 30.99 3.07 12.31
N LYS A 439 31.90 2.24 11.80
CA LYS A 439 31.94 0.80 12.05
C LYS A 439 33.35 0.36 12.39
N PHE A 440 33.48 -0.79 13.06
CA PHE A 440 34.76 -1.50 13.06
C PHE A 440 35.03 -2.04 11.65
N ARG A 441 36.28 -2.01 11.23
CA ARG A 441 36.66 -2.51 9.91
C ARG A 441 36.54 -4.03 9.88
N THR A 442 35.80 -4.52 8.89
CA THR A 442 35.62 -5.97 8.67
C THR A 442 36.29 -6.46 7.38
N MET A 443 36.73 -5.55 6.51
CA MET A 443 37.32 -5.84 5.21
C MET A 443 38.83 -5.55 5.17
N VAL A 444 39.54 -6.24 4.29
CA VAL A 444 40.99 -6.03 4.04
C VAL A 444 41.26 -4.61 3.52
N VAL A 445 42.47 -4.08 3.75
CA VAL A 445 42.84 -2.70 3.36
C VAL A 445 42.70 -2.46 1.85
N ASN A 446 43.07 -3.45 1.04
CA ASN A 446 43.03 -3.43 -0.43
C ASN A 446 41.68 -3.92 -1.01
N ALA A 447 40.59 -3.86 -0.24
CA ALA A 447 39.27 -4.31 -0.69
C ALA A 447 38.78 -3.60 -1.95
N GLN A 448 39.22 -2.35 -2.20
CA GLN A 448 38.90 -1.59 -3.42
C GLN A 448 39.65 -2.11 -4.67
N GLU A 449 40.84 -2.70 -4.50
CA GLU A 449 41.64 -3.26 -5.60
C GLU A 449 41.18 -4.66 -6.00
N LEU A 450 40.45 -5.33 -5.10
CA LEU A 450 39.80 -6.63 -5.34
C LEU A 450 38.43 -6.49 -6.03
N GLU A 451 38.01 -5.27 -6.37
CA GLU A 451 36.91 -5.03 -7.31
C GLU A 451 37.38 -5.38 -8.72
N GLY A 452 37.29 -6.67 -9.08
CA GLY A 452 37.45 -7.11 -10.48
C GLY A 452 36.42 -6.44 -11.41
N PRO A 453 36.42 -6.74 -12.73
CA PRO A 453 35.55 -6.09 -13.71
C PRO A 453 34.03 -6.20 -13.44
N ASN A 454 33.60 -7.06 -12.50
CA ASN A 454 32.23 -7.10 -11.98
C ASN A 454 31.99 -5.99 -10.94
N LYS A 455 31.54 -4.83 -11.43
CA LYS A 455 31.21 -3.63 -10.63
C LYS A 455 30.05 -3.78 -9.63
N ASP A 456 29.40 -4.95 -9.56
CA ASP A 456 28.18 -5.18 -8.78
C ASP A 456 28.42 -5.85 -7.41
N LEU A 457 29.64 -6.35 -7.15
CA LEU A 457 30.05 -6.97 -5.88
C LEU A 457 30.19 -5.93 -4.74
N GLY A 458 29.06 -5.43 -4.26
CA GLY A 458 28.95 -4.48 -3.15
C GLY A 458 28.09 -3.24 -3.43
N LYS A 459 27.49 -3.13 -4.62
CA LYS A 459 26.64 -1.99 -5.03
C LYS A 459 25.14 -2.24 -4.93
N GLY A 460 24.75 -3.18 -4.06
CA GLY A 460 23.37 -3.57 -3.86
C GLY A 460 22.98 -3.63 -2.39
N VAL A 461 21.68 -3.74 -2.17
CA VAL A 461 21.06 -3.84 -0.85
C VAL A 461 21.51 -5.10 -0.09
N PHE A 462 21.92 -6.14 -0.84
CA PHE A 462 22.27 -7.48 -0.36
C PHE A 462 23.78 -7.73 -0.45
N THR A 463 24.34 -8.31 0.61
CA THR A 463 25.76 -8.70 0.69
C THR A 463 25.90 -10.15 0.24
N HIS A 464 26.88 -10.45 -0.62
CA HIS A 464 27.18 -11.84 -0.98
C HIS A 464 27.74 -12.62 0.23
N PRO A 465 27.30 -13.86 0.47
CA PRO A 465 27.74 -14.67 1.62
C PRO A 465 29.25 -14.91 1.66
N ASP A 466 29.88 -15.10 0.51
CA ASP A 466 31.30 -15.44 0.36
C ASP A 466 32.12 -14.29 -0.26
N ASP A 467 31.95 -13.08 0.27
CA ASP A 467 32.77 -11.95 -0.17
C ASP A 467 34.23 -12.12 0.30
N PRO A 468 35.19 -12.36 -0.62
CA PRO A 468 36.59 -12.61 -0.28
C PRO A 468 37.27 -11.39 0.36
N LYS A 469 36.64 -10.21 0.29
CA LYS A 469 37.12 -8.98 0.92
C LYS A 469 36.96 -9.00 2.45
N ILE A 470 36.13 -9.88 3.01
CA ILE A 470 35.84 -9.94 4.44
C ILE A 470 36.90 -10.79 5.17
N THR A 471 37.53 -10.20 6.18
CA THR A 471 38.53 -10.87 7.03
C THR A 471 37.88 -11.93 7.93
N GLN A 472 38.65 -12.88 8.48
CA GLN A 472 38.11 -13.86 9.44
C GLN A 472 37.51 -13.18 10.67
N VAL A 473 38.24 -12.21 11.24
CA VAL A 473 37.74 -11.35 12.34
C VAL A 473 36.48 -10.59 11.90
N GLY A 474 36.49 -10.05 10.68
CA GLY A 474 35.34 -9.34 10.11
C GLY A 474 34.09 -10.20 9.96
N ARG A 475 34.24 -11.48 9.59
CA ARG A 475 33.11 -12.44 9.54
C ARG A 475 32.49 -12.63 10.92
N PHE A 476 33.31 -12.78 11.96
CA PHE A 476 32.83 -12.86 13.34
C PHE A 476 32.11 -11.57 13.77
N LEU A 477 32.70 -10.40 13.50
CA LEU A 477 32.12 -9.10 13.87
C LEU A 477 30.76 -8.88 13.18
N ARG A 478 30.63 -9.21 11.89
CA ARG A 478 29.35 -9.11 11.15
C ARG A 478 28.30 -10.09 11.64
N LYS A 479 28.69 -11.34 11.93
CA LYS A 479 27.78 -12.38 12.44
C LYS A 479 27.17 -11.98 13.79
N THR A 480 27.98 -11.41 14.66
CA THR A 480 27.59 -10.96 16.00
C THR A 480 27.00 -9.55 16.03
N GLY A 481 27.14 -8.77 14.96
CA GLY A 481 26.73 -7.37 14.88
C GLY A 481 27.62 -6.41 15.67
N LEU A 482 28.77 -6.88 16.17
CA LEU A 482 29.71 -6.07 16.94
C LEU A 482 30.38 -4.99 16.09
N ASP A 483 30.46 -5.19 14.76
CA ASP A 483 31.03 -4.20 13.84
C ASP A 483 30.29 -2.86 13.86
N GLU A 484 29.02 -2.85 14.26
CA GLU A 484 28.16 -1.68 14.23
C GLU A 484 28.09 -0.90 15.54
N LEU A 485 28.72 -1.39 16.62
CA LEU A 485 28.77 -0.71 17.90
C LEU A 485 29.26 0.76 17.83
N PRO A 486 30.26 1.12 16.99
CA PRO A 486 30.68 2.52 16.88
C PRO A 486 29.58 3.46 16.38
N GLN A 487 28.49 2.96 15.78
CA GLN A 487 27.34 3.77 15.35
C GLN A 487 26.58 4.40 16.53
N PHE A 488 26.74 3.92 17.78
CA PHE A 488 26.19 4.61 18.95
C PHE A 488 26.73 6.05 19.09
N TRP A 489 27.91 6.34 18.52
CA TRP A 489 28.41 7.71 18.40
C TRP A 489 27.54 8.57 17.48
N ASN A 490 27.07 8.01 16.37
CA ASN A 490 26.15 8.70 15.46
C ASN A 490 24.78 8.95 16.11
N VAL A 491 24.30 8.01 16.94
CA VAL A 491 23.11 8.21 17.75
C VAL A 491 23.32 9.34 18.76
N LEU A 492 24.46 9.37 19.47
CA LEU A 492 24.76 10.44 20.41
C LEU A 492 24.82 11.81 19.73
N LYS A 493 25.40 11.91 18.53
CA LYS A 493 25.40 13.14 17.70
C LYS A 493 24.03 13.54 17.18
N GLY A 494 23.06 12.64 17.18
CA GLY A 494 21.71 12.87 16.67
C GLY A 494 21.57 12.73 15.15
N GLU A 495 22.58 12.16 14.48
CA GLU A 495 22.53 11.78 13.06
C GLU A 495 21.68 10.51 12.86
N MET A 496 21.70 9.62 13.85
CA MET A 496 20.90 8.39 13.92
C MET A 496 20.03 8.36 15.19
N SER A 497 19.12 7.40 15.24
CA SER A 497 18.35 7.00 16.43
C SER A 497 18.68 5.55 16.78
N LEU A 498 18.30 5.07 17.97
CA LEU A 498 18.39 3.65 18.29
C LEU A 498 17.49 2.84 17.36
N VAL A 499 16.27 3.34 17.13
CA VAL A 499 15.25 2.71 16.27
C VAL A 499 14.86 3.66 15.16
N GLY A 500 14.89 3.17 13.91
CA GLY A 500 14.63 3.96 12.73
C GLY A 500 14.73 3.13 11.45
N THR A 501 14.59 3.81 10.32
CA THR A 501 14.72 3.17 8.99
C THR A 501 16.18 2.81 8.68
N ARG A 502 16.40 1.96 7.69
CA ARG A 502 17.76 1.65 7.22
C ARG A 502 18.42 2.91 6.66
N PRO A 503 19.68 3.25 7.04
CA PRO A 503 20.43 4.31 6.37
C PRO A 503 20.91 3.84 4.99
N PRO A 504 20.40 4.37 3.86
CA PRO A 504 20.89 4.03 2.54
C PRO A 504 22.22 4.73 2.22
N THR A 505 22.90 4.24 1.21
CA THR A 505 24.05 4.88 0.57
C THR A 505 23.58 5.99 -0.38
N PRO A 506 24.43 7.01 -0.66
CA PRO A 506 24.13 8.00 -1.71
C PRO A 506 23.86 7.37 -3.07
N TYR A 507 24.54 6.25 -3.39
CA TYR A 507 24.35 5.51 -4.63
C TYR A 507 22.96 4.85 -4.71
N GLU A 508 22.47 4.25 -3.62
CA GLU A 508 21.11 3.71 -3.56
C GLU A 508 20.09 4.83 -3.80
N ILE A 509 20.22 5.95 -3.08
CA ILE A 509 19.31 7.11 -3.22
C ILE A 509 19.27 7.67 -4.65
N ALA A 510 20.41 7.70 -5.34
CA ALA A 510 20.49 8.22 -6.71
C ALA A 510 19.63 7.44 -7.72
N ASN A 511 19.19 6.23 -7.35
CA ASN A 511 18.33 5.36 -8.14
C ASN A 511 16.91 5.24 -7.56
N TYR A 512 16.57 5.98 -6.50
CA TYR A 512 15.24 5.92 -5.90
C TYR A 512 14.20 6.63 -6.76
N GLU A 513 13.01 6.05 -6.79
CA GLU A 513 11.81 6.75 -7.19
C GLU A 513 11.40 7.78 -6.13
N VAL A 514 10.73 8.86 -6.54
CA VAL A 514 10.36 9.97 -5.66
C VAL A 514 9.51 9.51 -4.47
N SER A 515 8.68 8.49 -4.66
CA SER A 515 7.88 7.86 -3.60
C SER A 515 8.72 7.11 -2.57
N GLU A 516 9.86 6.55 -2.96
CA GLU A 516 10.74 5.76 -2.09
C GLU A 516 11.55 6.64 -1.13
N TRP A 517 11.78 7.90 -1.51
CA TRP A 517 12.42 8.89 -0.64
C TRP A 517 11.66 9.10 0.68
N ARG A 518 10.35 8.80 0.76
CA ARG A 518 9.54 8.87 2.00
C ARG A 518 10.15 8.10 3.18
N ARG A 519 11.00 7.11 2.91
CA ARG A 519 11.74 6.36 3.94
C ARG A 519 12.66 7.23 4.79
N LEU A 520 13.04 8.40 4.26
CA LEU A 520 13.93 9.38 4.88
C LEU A 520 13.18 10.47 5.65
N ASN A 521 11.86 10.33 5.85
CA ASN A 521 11.08 11.22 6.71
C ASN A 521 11.33 11.01 8.21
N VAL A 522 12.14 10.02 8.58
CA VAL A 522 12.61 9.77 9.95
C VAL A 522 14.13 9.65 10.00
N LYS A 523 14.72 9.76 11.20
CA LYS A 523 16.13 9.45 11.39
C LYS A 523 16.37 7.95 11.20
N PRO A 524 17.47 7.55 10.54
CA PRO A 524 17.83 6.15 10.44
C PRO A 524 18.17 5.56 11.81
N GLY A 525 17.97 4.25 11.95
CA GLY A 525 18.15 3.51 13.19
C GLY A 525 19.39 2.62 13.21
N ILE A 526 19.96 2.40 14.40
CA ILE A 526 20.85 1.23 14.63
C ILE A 526 20.03 -0.06 14.43
N THR A 527 18.79 -0.08 14.89
CA THR A 527 17.82 -1.15 14.63
C THR A 527 16.53 -0.62 13.99
N GLY A 528 15.70 -1.54 13.51
CA GLY A 528 14.43 -1.27 12.83
C GLY A 528 13.81 -2.57 12.36
N GLU A 529 12.60 -2.50 11.81
CA GLU A 529 11.86 -3.68 11.33
C GLU A 529 12.67 -4.54 10.35
N TRP A 530 13.34 -3.90 9.40
CA TRP A 530 14.20 -4.55 8.41
C TRP A 530 15.33 -5.41 9.04
N LYS A 531 15.74 -5.10 10.28
CA LYS A 531 16.88 -5.74 10.94
C LYS A 531 16.49 -6.94 11.79
N ILE A 532 15.24 -6.99 12.25
CA ILE A 532 14.69 -8.03 13.12
C ILE A 532 13.96 -9.15 12.36
N VAL A 533 13.88 -9.08 11.02
CA VAL A 533 13.37 -10.17 10.19
C VAL A 533 14.29 -11.38 10.33
N ASP A 534 13.74 -12.50 10.80
CA ASP A 534 14.47 -13.72 11.19
C ASP A 534 15.21 -14.38 10.00
N ASP A 535 14.69 -14.21 8.78
CA ASP A 535 15.31 -14.71 7.54
C ASP A 535 15.60 -13.57 6.55
N ARG A 536 16.86 -13.12 6.53
CA ARG A 536 17.32 -12.08 5.59
C ARG A 536 17.38 -12.58 4.14
N SER A 537 17.31 -13.89 3.90
CA SER A 537 17.25 -14.48 2.55
C SER A 537 15.85 -14.41 1.92
N GLN A 538 14.81 -14.11 2.73
CA GLN A 538 13.44 -13.87 2.25
C GLN A 538 13.19 -12.42 1.83
N ILE A 539 14.02 -11.47 2.26
CA ILE A 539 14.02 -10.12 1.70
C ILE A 539 14.73 -10.22 0.35
N LYS A 540 14.02 -10.67 -0.69
CA LYS A 540 14.59 -10.82 -2.03
C LYS A 540 14.54 -9.52 -2.83
N ASP A 541 13.59 -8.65 -2.48
CA ASP A 541 13.30 -7.42 -3.21
C ASP A 541 13.41 -6.18 -2.33
N PHE A 542 13.95 -5.12 -2.93
CA PHE A 542 14.08 -3.80 -2.31
C PHE A 542 12.72 -3.22 -1.86
N GLU A 543 11.65 -3.53 -2.59
CA GLU A 543 10.27 -3.13 -2.25
C GLU A 543 9.84 -3.60 -0.85
N ASN A 544 10.26 -4.79 -0.42
CA ASN A 544 9.95 -5.28 0.92
C ASN A 544 10.64 -4.44 2.01
N ILE A 545 11.85 -3.92 1.74
CA ILE A 545 12.53 -3.01 2.66
C ILE A 545 11.83 -1.66 2.70
N VAL A 546 11.41 -1.15 1.53
CA VAL A 546 10.62 0.08 1.45
C VAL A 546 9.36 -0.08 2.29
N LYS A 547 8.66 -1.20 2.15
CA LYS A 547 7.46 -1.51 2.93
C LYS A 547 7.71 -1.55 4.43
N LEU A 548 8.71 -2.29 4.90
CA LEU A 548 9.07 -2.36 6.33
C LEU A 548 9.44 -0.99 6.90
N ASP A 549 10.17 -0.17 6.14
CA ASP A 549 10.53 1.19 6.56
C ASP A 549 9.30 2.12 6.64
N LEU A 550 8.30 1.94 5.77
CA LEU A 550 7.05 2.71 5.78
C LEU A 550 6.06 2.22 6.85
N ASP A 551 5.99 0.90 7.07
CA ASP A 551 5.18 0.29 8.13
C ASP A 551 5.70 0.74 9.51
N TYR A 552 7.04 0.76 9.71
CA TYR A 552 7.65 1.33 10.92
C TYR A 552 7.21 2.78 11.17
N GLN A 553 7.23 3.64 10.14
CA GLN A 553 6.80 5.03 10.28
C GLN A 553 5.32 5.11 10.66
N LYS A 554 4.48 4.32 10.00
CA LYS A 554 3.04 4.31 10.25
C LYS A 554 2.68 3.85 11.66
N ASP A 555 3.32 2.78 12.13
CA ASP A 555 3.01 2.14 13.42
C ASP A 555 3.87 2.71 14.57
N TRP A 556 4.67 3.74 14.29
CA TRP A 556 5.61 4.29 15.27
C TRP A 556 4.90 4.76 16.54
N GLY A 557 5.46 4.31 17.66
CA GLY A 557 5.16 4.79 19.00
C GLY A 557 6.29 4.40 19.95
N LEU A 558 6.39 5.07 21.10
CA LEU A 558 7.49 4.82 22.05
C LEU A 558 7.54 3.36 22.54
N LEU A 559 6.38 2.74 22.77
CA LEU A 559 6.28 1.32 23.12
C LEU A 559 6.72 0.39 21.98
N TYR A 560 6.49 0.82 20.74
CA TYR A 560 6.90 0.06 19.57
C TYR A 560 8.43 0.08 19.42
N ASP A 561 9.05 1.26 19.58
CA ASP A 561 10.52 1.39 19.62
C ASP A 561 11.13 0.49 20.72
N LEU A 562 10.57 0.50 21.93
CA LEU A 562 11.05 -0.36 23.02
C LEU A 562 10.93 -1.85 22.68
N ARG A 563 9.83 -2.27 22.05
CA ARG A 563 9.65 -3.66 21.59
C ARG A 563 10.73 -4.05 20.56
N LEU A 564 11.01 -3.18 19.59
CA LEU A 564 12.04 -3.40 18.58
C LEU A 564 13.45 -3.49 19.19
N ILE A 565 13.75 -2.64 20.19
CA ILE A 565 15.01 -2.72 20.94
C ILE A 565 15.14 -4.07 21.65
N ILE A 566 14.11 -4.49 22.39
CA ILE A 566 14.12 -5.78 23.12
C ILE A 566 14.29 -6.95 22.15
N ARG A 567 13.56 -6.96 21.04
CA ARG A 567 13.68 -8.02 20.02
C ARG A 567 15.07 -8.06 19.41
N THR A 568 15.68 -6.90 19.17
CA THR A 568 17.06 -6.81 18.67
C THR A 568 18.05 -7.40 19.67
N ILE A 569 17.90 -7.07 20.96
CA ILE A 569 18.73 -7.64 22.03
C ILE A 569 18.58 -9.17 22.05
N GLN A 570 17.35 -9.69 22.02
CA GLN A 570 17.10 -11.15 21.96
C GLN A 570 17.82 -11.81 20.79
N ILE A 571 17.68 -11.27 19.57
CA ILE A 571 18.34 -11.81 18.36
C ILE A 571 19.87 -11.78 18.50
N VAL A 572 20.44 -10.69 19.04
CA VAL A 572 21.89 -10.59 19.25
C VAL A 572 22.36 -11.61 20.28
N PHE A 573 21.62 -11.79 21.38
CA PHE A 573 21.91 -12.82 22.39
C PHE A 573 21.81 -14.23 21.80
N GLU A 574 20.74 -14.53 21.05
CA GLU A 574 20.58 -15.81 20.34
C GLU A 574 21.77 -16.07 19.42
N ARG A 575 22.26 -15.08 18.67
CA ARG A 575 23.44 -15.25 17.78
C ARG A 575 24.76 -15.40 18.52
N LEU A 576 24.92 -14.76 19.69
CA LEU A 576 26.12 -14.88 20.52
C LEU A 576 26.20 -16.23 21.25
N PHE A 577 25.04 -16.78 21.64
CA PHE A 577 24.95 -18.00 22.44
C PHE A 577 24.40 -19.22 21.67
N ALA A 578 24.05 -19.07 20.39
CA ALA A 578 23.78 -20.20 19.51
C ALA A 578 25.04 -21.05 19.38
N PHE A 579 25.05 -22.18 20.07
CA PHE A 579 26.00 -23.26 19.81
C PHE A 579 25.82 -23.67 18.34
N PRO A 580 26.92 -23.91 17.60
CA PRO A 580 26.79 -24.42 16.24
C PRO A 580 26.05 -25.75 16.30
N ASN A 581 24.85 -25.81 15.74
CA ASN A 581 24.21 -27.08 15.48
C ASN A 581 25.13 -27.88 14.55
N LYS A 582 25.39 -29.12 14.94
CA LYS A 582 26.33 -30.07 14.32
C LYS A 582 25.97 -30.49 12.89
N GLU A 583 24.98 -29.85 12.26
CA GLU A 583 24.43 -30.26 10.96
C GLU A 583 25.05 -29.51 9.77
N GLU A 584 25.70 -28.36 9.94
CA GLU A 584 26.36 -27.64 8.82
C GLU A 584 27.73 -28.22 8.39
N THR A 585 28.25 -29.23 9.09
CA THR A 585 29.53 -29.89 8.74
C THR A 585 29.42 -31.08 7.79
N LEU A 586 28.22 -31.47 7.34
CA LEU A 586 28.05 -32.65 6.48
C LEU A 586 27.74 -32.34 5.00
N GLU A 587 27.55 -31.08 4.60
CA GLU A 587 27.27 -30.74 3.19
C GLU A 587 28.49 -30.23 2.39
N ASN A 588 29.67 -30.11 3.01
CA ASN A 588 30.90 -29.67 2.32
C ASN A 588 31.93 -30.80 2.09
N GLU A 589 31.55 -32.05 2.30
CA GLU A 589 32.31 -33.22 1.84
C GLU A 589 31.46 -34.05 0.86
N HIS A 590 31.23 -33.54 -0.35
CA HIS A 590 30.97 -34.36 -1.54
C HIS A 590 31.32 -33.63 -2.84
#